data_AF-F2D0G6-F1
#
_entry.id   AF-F2D0G6-F1
#
_cell.length_a   1.000
_cell.length_b   1.000
_cell.length_c   1.000
_cell.angle_alpha   90.00
_cell.angle_beta   90.00
_cell.angle_gamma   90.00
#
_symmetry.space_group_name_H-M   'P 1'
#
loop_
_entity.id
_entity.type
_entity.pdbx_description
1 polymer ?
#
loop_
_entity_poly.entity_id
_entity_poly.type
_entity_poly.pdbx_seq_one_letter_code
_entity_poly.pdbx_strand_id
1 'polypeptide(L)'
;MTTAPSLSPSLSRLHSARASPFPKSPLRSGAGVAFPARPYGPSLRLRSPAMAASGVGGNGSPMAPEDSTVSSRLGEVKRVTKETNVHVKINLDGTGVANSSTGIPFLDHMLDQLASHGLFDVYVKATGDTHIDDHHSNEDIALAIGTALLQALGDRKGINRFGHFTAPLDEAAVEVILDLSGRPHLSCGLSIPTERVGTYDTQLVEHFFQSLVNTSGMTLHIRQLAGNNSHHIIEATFKAFARALRQATEYDLRRRGTIPSSKGVLSRS
;
A
#
# COMPACT_ATOMS: atom_id res chain seq x y z
N MET A 1 -60.73 27.36 -32.36
CA MET A 1 -59.29 27.67 -32.35
C MET A 1 -58.54 26.37 -32.08
N THR A 2 -57.97 25.85 -33.16
CA THR A 2 -56.98 24.78 -33.35
C THR A 2 -56.47 23.99 -32.14
N THR A 3 -56.81 22.69 -32.18
CA THR A 3 -56.17 21.57 -31.51
C THR A 3 -54.81 21.23 -32.17
N ALA A 4 -53.79 20.92 -31.37
CA ALA A 4 -52.49 20.44 -31.83
C ALA A 4 -52.35 18.92 -31.58
N PRO A 5 -51.80 18.12 -32.52
CA PRO A 5 -51.61 16.70 -32.31
C PRO A 5 -50.21 16.36 -31.79
N SER A 6 -50.15 15.30 -30.98
CA SER A 6 -48.96 14.60 -30.54
C SER A 6 -48.43 13.68 -31.64
N LEU A 7 -47.10 13.67 -31.84
CA LEU A 7 -46.41 12.66 -32.66
C LEU A 7 -45.16 12.18 -31.93
N SER A 8 -45.18 10.90 -31.59
CA SER A 8 -44.02 10.09 -31.26
C SER A 8 -43.47 9.43 -32.54
N PRO A 9 -42.16 9.12 -32.60
CA PRO A 9 -41.69 8.05 -33.45
C PRO A 9 -40.95 6.97 -32.67
N SER A 10 -41.44 5.75 -32.81
CA SER A 10 -40.73 4.52 -32.47
C SER A 10 -39.51 4.34 -33.37
N LEU A 11 -38.35 4.06 -32.79
CA LEU A 11 -37.18 3.54 -33.53
C LEU A 11 -36.84 2.14 -33.03
N SER A 12 -37.25 1.15 -33.81
CA SER A 12 -36.74 -0.21 -33.78
C SER A 12 -35.36 -0.25 -34.45
N ARG A 13 -34.34 -0.75 -33.73
CA ARG A 13 -33.06 -1.17 -34.32
C ARG A 13 -32.80 -2.63 -33.97
N LEU A 14 -32.92 -3.46 -35.00
CA LEU A 14 -32.29 -4.78 -35.13
C LEU A 14 -30.81 -4.62 -35.50
N HIS A 15 -30.08 -5.75 -35.37
CA HIS A 15 -28.66 -6.04 -35.65
C HIS A 15 -27.79 -6.05 -34.40
N SER A 16 -26.91 -7.02 -34.16
CA SER A 16 -26.62 -8.31 -34.81
C SER A 16 -25.62 -8.98 -33.87
N ALA A 17 -25.89 -10.20 -33.44
CA ALA A 17 -24.90 -11.04 -32.77
C ALA A 17 -23.71 -11.26 -33.72
N ARG A 18 -22.48 -11.04 -33.25
CA ARG A 18 -21.25 -11.40 -33.95
C ARG A 18 -20.50 -12.41 -33.10
N ALA A 19 -20.49 -13.65 -33.57
CA ALA A 19 -19.72 -14.75 -33.01
C ALA A 19 -18.23 -14.57 -33.34
N SER A 20 -17.37 -14.81 -32.35
CA SER A 20 -15.91 -14.83 -32.50
C SER A 20 -15.43 -16.24 -32.86
N PRO A 21 -14.53 -16.42 -33.84
CA PRO A 21 -13.92 -17.71 -34.14
C PRO A 21 -12.52 -17.76 -33.55
N PHE A 22 -12.33 -18.45 -32.43
CA PHE A 22 -10.99 -18.89 -32.01
C PHE A 22 -11.01 -20.40 -31.73
N PRO A 23 -10.08 -21.18 -32.31
CA PRO A 23 -10.02 -22.63 -32.10
C PRO A 23 -9.41 -22.95 -30.73
N LYS A 24 -10.03 -23.92 -30.06
CA LYS A 24 -9.54 -24.55 -28.82
C LYS A 24 -8.30 -25.40 -29.14
N SER A 25 -7.19 -25.16 -28.44
CA SER A 25 -6.02 -26.07 -28.42
C SER A 25 -6.14 -27.05 -27.23
N PRO A 26 -5.76 -28.33 -27.41
CA PRO A 26 -5.95 -29.37 -26.40
C PRO A 26 -4.89 -29.36 -25.29
N LEU A 27 -5.38 -29.65 -24.09
CA LEU A 27 -4.64 -30.00 -22.88
C LEU A 27 -3.59 -31.08 -23.16
N ARG A 28 -2.36 -30.86 -22.67
CA ARG A 28 -1.35 -31.90 -22.55
C ARG A 28 -1.05 -32.14 -21.08
N SER A 29 -1.52 -33.29 -20.60
CA SER A 29 -1.12 -33.91 -19.34
C SER A 29 0.33 -34.42 -19.45
N GLY A 30 1.10 -34.27 -18.38
CA GLY A 30 2.51 -34.67 -18.36
C GLY A 30 3.07 -34.72 -16.95
N ALA A 31 2.90 -35.89 -16.35
CA ALA A 31 3.69 -36.57 -15.31
C ALA A 31 4.69 -35.77 -14.46
N GLY A 32 4.52 -35.93 -13.14
CA GLY A 32 5.41 -35.42 -12.11
C GLY A 32 6.80 -36.05 -12.11
N VAL A 33 7.74 -35.29 -11.56
CA VAL A 33 9.10 -35.72 -11.28
C VAL A 33 9.34 -35.50 -9.78
N ALA A 34 9.48 -36.61 -9.06
CA ALA A 34 9.81 -36.65 -7.65
C ALA A 34 11.31 -36.38 -7.46
N PHE A 35 11.66 -35.46 -6.56
CA PHE A 35 13.03 -35.21 -6.12
C PHE A 35 13.34 -36.06 -4.87
N PRO A 36 14.49 -36.76 -4.81
CA PRO A 36 14.89 -37.46 -3.60
C PRO A 36 15.48 -36.50 -2.56
N ALA A 37 15.06 -36.69 -1.31
CA ALA A 37 15.55 -36.01 -0.13
C ALA A 37 17.01 -36.37 0.20
N ARG A 38 17.80 -35.38 0.64
CA ARG A 38 19.15 -35.55 1.21
C ARG A 38 19.06 -35.80 2.71
N PRO A 39 19.83 -36.73 3.30
CA PRO A 39 19.98 -36.82 4.74
C PRO A 39 21.10 -35.90 5.27
N TYR A 40 20.82 -35.33 6.43
CA TYR A 40 21.74 -34.58 7.29
C TYR A 40 22.87 -35.46 7.85
N GLY A 41 24.07 -34.90 7.98
CA GLY A 41 25.16 -35.43 8.80
C GLY A 41 25.99 -34.28 9.39
N PRO A 42 26.34 -34.29 10.69
CA PRO A 42 27.04 -33.19 11.34
C PRO A 42 28.57 -33.33 11.18
N SER A 43 29.23 -32.30 10.65
CA SER A 43 30.70 -32.26 10.58
C SER A 43 31.28 -31.46 11.76
N LEU A 44 31.70 -32.22 12.76
CA LEU A 44 32.88 -32.09 13.62
C LEU A 44 33.60 -30.72 13.67
N ARG A 45 33.65 -30.19 14.89
CA ARG A 45 34.60 -29.16 15.35
C ARG A 45 36.03 -29.67 15.23
N LEU A 46 36.89 -28.90 14.58
CA LEU A 46 38.34 -29.08 14.63
C LEU A 46 38.99 -27.88 15.34
N ARG A 47 39.81 -28.24 16.32
CA ARG A 47 40.58 -27.38 17.21
C ARG A 47 41.66 -26.59 16.47
N SER A 48 41.92 -25.39 16.97
CA SER A 48 43.09 -24.56 16.70
C SER A 48 44.42 -25.28 17.00
N PRO A 49 45.51 -24.79 16.39
CA PRO A 49 46.78 -24.67 17.09
C PRO A 49 47.20 -23.20 17.19
N ALA A 50 47.71 -22.83 18.37
CA ALA A 50 48.40 -21.59 18.63
C ALA A 50 49.87 -21.68 18.14
N MET A 51 50.38 -20.61 17.54
CA MET A 51 51.80 -20.32 17.41
C MET A 51 51.99 -18.79 17.54
N ALA A 52 53.03 -18.40 18.27
CA ALA A 52 53.30 -17.04 18.72
C ALA A 52 54.43 -16.35 17.93
N ALA A 53 54.36 -15.00 17.91
CA ALA A 53 55.42 -13.98 17.64
C ALA A 53 56.06 -13.98 16.23
N SER A 54 56.41 -12.86 15.58
CA SER A 54 56.73 -11.48 15.97
C SER A 54 56.87 -10.62 14.69
N GLY A 55 56.68 -9.28 14.76
CA GLY A 55 57.31 -8.34 13.80
C GLY A 55 56.47 -7.20 13.21
N VAL A 56 56.68 -5.99 13.76
CA VAL A 56 56.82 -4.66 13.10
C VAL A 56 55.78 -4.13 12.10
N GLY A 57 55.04 -3.09 12.52
CA GLY A 57 54.86 -1.79 11.84
C GLY A 57 54.18 -1.71 10.47
N GLY A 58 52.98 -1.11 10.43
CA GLY A 58 52.36 -0.62 9.18
C GLY A 58 50.94 -0.07 9.36
N ASN A 59 50.75 1.19 9.01
CA ASN A 59 49.54 1.99 9.15
C ASN A 59 48.27 1.40 8.52
N GLY A 60 47.13 1.67 9.16
CA GLY A 60 45.84 1.85 8.50
C GLY A 60 44.95 0.62 8.45
N SER A 61 44.34 0.25 9.58
CA SER A 61 43.10 -0.52 9.55
C SER A 61 42.04 0.31 8.80
N PRO A 62 41.34 -0.25 7.80
CA PRO A 62 40.20 0.45 7.23
C PRO A 62 39.13 0.53 8.31
N MET A 63 38.81 1.75 8.76
CA MET A 63 37.59 2.00 9.51
C MET A 63 36.45 1.40 8.69
N ALA A 64 35.78 0.40 9.26
CA ALA A 64 34.47 0.00 8.79
C ALA A 64 33.61 1.28 8.70
N PRO A 65 32.80 1.45 7.64
CA PRO A 65 31.96 2.64 7.55
C PRO A 65 31.09 2.66 8.81
N GLU A 66 31.25 3.71 9.61
CA GLU A 66 30.37 3.97 10.74
C GLU A 66 28.95 3.99 10.19
N ASP A 67 28.14 3.04 10.67
CA ASP A 67 26.70 3.01 10.44
C ASP A 67 26.15 4.27 11.09
N SER A 68 26.10 5.35 10.31
CA SER A 68 25.46 6.58 10.71
C SER A 68 24.05 6.18 11.12
N THR A 69 23.74 6.28 12.41
CA THR A 69 22.43 5.96 12.96
C THR A 69 21.42 6.92 12.32
N VAL A 70 20.88 6.54 11.16
CA VAL A 70 19.84 7.30 10.48
C VAL A 70 18.64 7.25 11.40
N SER A 71 18.28 8.39 11.98
CA SER A 71 17.08 8.50 12.80
C SER A 71 15.88 8.05 11.97
N SER A 72 15.19 7.02 12.43
CA SER A 72 14.01 6.44 11.76
C SER A 72 12.96 7.50 11.48
N ARG A 73 12.37 7.49 10.28
CA ARG A 73 11.27 8.40 9.93
C ARG A 73 9.95 7.92 10.54
N LEU A 74 9.65 8.46 11.72
CA LEU A 74 8.47 8.12 12.52
C LEU A 74 7.45 9.27 12.53
N GLY A 75 6.16 8.91 12.39
CA GLY A 75 5.03 9.79 12.68
C GLY A 75 4.13 9.19 13.75
N GLU A 76 3.61 10.01 14.65
CA GLU A 76 2.72 9.58 15.74
C GLU A 76 1.57 10.59 15.92
N VAL A 77 0.35 10.08 15.88
CA VAL A 77 -0.86 10.91 15.95
C VAL A 77 -1.82 10.30 16.97
N LYS A 78 -2.32 11.15 17.87
CA LYS A 78 -3.46 10.86 18.73
C LYS A 78 -4.57 11.83 18.38
N ARG A 79 -5.75 11.32 18.06
CA ARG A 79 -6.92 12.11 17.66
C ARG A 79 -8.13 11.63 18.47
N VAL A 80 -8.80 12.56 19.13
CA VAL A 80 -9.96 12.26 19.99
C VAL A 80 -11.09 13.19 19.61
N THR A 81 -12.27 12.62 19.35
CA THR A 81 -13.53 13.33 19.13
C THR A 81 -14.61 12.75 20.05
N LYS A 82 -15.86 13.15 19.84
CA LYS A 82 -17.01 12.50 20.51
C LYS A 82 -17.37 11.15 19.91
N GLU A 83 -16.97 10.90 18.66
CA GLU A 83 -17.30 9.70 17.89
C GLU A 83 -16.19 8.65 18.02
N THR A 84 -14.92 9.09 18.00
CA THR A 84 -13.76 8.17 17.97
C THR A 84 -12.60 8.61 18.86
N ASN A 85 -11.75 7.64 19.20
CA ASN A 85 -10.45 7.84 19.81
C ASN A 85 -9.43 6.97 19.08
N VAL A 86 -8.47 7.60 18.41
CA VAL A 86 -7.55 6.98 17.46
C VAL A 86 -6.10 7.30 17.85
N HIS A 87 -5.26 6.28 17.92
CA HIS A 87 -3.81 6.38 18.10
C HIS A 87 -3.09 5.62 17.00
N VAL A 88 -2.28 6.34 16.22
CA VAL A 88 -1.50 5.81 15.10
C VAL A 88 -0.02 6.08 15.31
N LYS A 89 0.82 5.09 15.01
CA LYS A 89 2.27 5.28 14.77
C LYS A 89 2.65 4.62 13.46
N ILE A 90 3.45 5.31 12.66
CA ILE A 90 3.99 4.78 11.41
C ILE A 90 5.49 5.00 11.38
N ASN A 91 6.24 3.93 11.16
CA ASN A 91 7.65 3.99 10.81
C ASN A 91 7.81 3.72 9.31
N LEU A 92 8.29 4.71 8.55
CA LEU A 92 8.55 4.56 7.12
C LEU A 92 9.75 3.65 6.83
N ASP A 93 10.70 3.59 7.76
CA ASP A 93 11.94 2.80 7.67
C ASP A 93 11.83 1.52 8.51
N GLY A 94 10.65 0.90 8.48
CA GLY A 94 10.30 -0.24 9.32
C GLY A 94 10.75 -1.60 8.75
N THR A 95 10.18 -2.64 9.34
CA THR A 95 10.40 -4.04 8.96
C THR A 95 9.12 -4.77 8.56
N GLY A 96 7.99 -4.07 8.55
CA GLY A 96 6.68 -4.63 8.22
C GLY A 96 5.91 -5.16 9.42
N VAL A 97 6.22 -4.68 10.64
CA VAL A 97 5.49 -5.08 11.85
C VAL A 97 4.10 -4.43 11.85
N ALA A 98 3.06 -5.24 11.97
CA ALA A 98 1.69 -4.77 12.10
C ALA A 98 1.15 -4.99 13.52
N ASN A 99 0.50 -3.96 14.08
CA ASN A 99 -0.23 -4.03 15.34
C ASN A 99 -1.47 -3.12 15.26
N SER A 100 -2.44 -3.56 14.47
CA SER A 100 -3.70 -2.86 14.23
C SER A 100 -4.82 -3.49 15.04
N SER A 101 -5.62 -2.65 15.70
CA SER A 101 -6.89 -3.05 16.34
C SER A 101 -7.82 -1.85 16.25
N THR A 102 -8.61 -1.83 15.19
CA THR A 102 -9.46 -0.69 14.81
C THR A 102 -10.90 -0.83 15.28
N GLY A 103 -11.32 -2.04 15.67
CA GLY A 103 -12.72 -2.38 15.86
C GLY A 103 -13.41 -2.83 14.56
N ILE A 104 -12.71 -2.77 13.41
CA ILE A 104 -13.19 -3.18 12.10
C ILE A 104 -12.25 -4.28 11.57
N PRO A 105 -12.57 -5.58 11.76
CA PRO A 105 -11.62 -6.66 11.50
C PRO A 105 -11.09 -6.74 10.06
N PHE A 106 -11.91 -6.38 9.07
CA PHE A 106 -11.45 -6.36 7.69
C PHE A 106 -10.47 -5.22 7.41
N LEU A 107 -10.65 -4.05 8.05
CA LEU A 107 -9.71 -2.95 7.95
C LEU A 107 -8.38 -3.30 8.64
N ASP A 108 -8.42 -4.00 9.78
CA ASP A 108 -7.21 -4.53 10.43
C ASP A 108 -6.38 -5.39 9.46
N HIS A 109 -7.04 -6.33 8.77
CA HIS A 109 -6.40 -7.17 7.74
C HIS A 109 -5.81 -6.34 6.58
N MET A 110 -6.48 -5.27 6.15
CA MET A 110 -5.96 -4.36 5.12
C MET A 110 -4.73 -3.57 5.58
N LEU A 111 -4.70 -3.13 6.84
CA LEU A 111 -3.54 -2.46 7.43
C LEU A 111 -2.35 -3.42 7.61
N ASP A 112 -2.60 -4.70 7.84
CA ASP A 112 -1.55 -5.72 7.83
C ASP A 112 -0.90 -5.85 6.44
N GLN A 113 -1.67 -5.72 5.35
CA GLN A 113 -1.12 -5.71 3.99
C GLN A 113 -0.25 -4.46 3.74
N LEU A 114 -0.67 -3.31 4.27
CA LEU A 114 0.11 -2.07 4.22
C LEU A 114 1.48 -2.25 4.88
N ALA A 115 1.50 -2.83 6.08
CA ALA A 115 2.75 -3.11 6.80
C ALA A 115 3.61 -4.14 6.04
N SER A 116 3.06 -5.32 5.74
CA SER A 116 3.80 -6.44 5.17
C SER A 116 4.43 -6.13 3.81
N HIS A 117 3.68 -5.48 2.92
CA HIS A 117 4.15 -5.19 1.57
C HIS A 117 4.87 -3.85 1.43
N GLY A 118 4.58 -2.90 2.33
CA GLY A 118 5.27 -1.61 2.41
C GLY A 118 6.57 -1.66 3.21
N LEU A 119 6.76 -2.69 4.04
CA LEU A 119 7.76 -2.74 5.12
C LEU A 119 7.63 -1.59 6.13
N PHE A 120 6.44 -1.05 6.27
CA PHE A 120 6.15 -0.05 7.29
C PHE A 120 5.87 -0.76 8.61
N ASP A 121 6.37 -0.20 9.72
CA ASP A 121 5.81 -0.62 11.01
C ASP A 121 4.54 0.20 11.25
N VAL A 122 3.40 -0.48 11.34
CA VAL A 122 2.07 0.11 11.42
C VAL A 122 1.44 -0.26 12.76
N TYR A 123 1.24 0.74 13.60
CA TYR A 123 0.51 0.60 14.85
C TYR A 123 -0.76 1.45 14.77
N VAL A 124 -1.91 0.82 15.00
CA VAL A 124 -3.21 1.51 15.03
C VAL A 124 -4.03 0.95 16.19
N LYS A 125 -4.50 1.84 17.08
CA LYS A 125 -5.55 1.54 18.05
C LYS A 125 -6.67 2.52 17.86
N ALA A 126 -7.88 2.01 17.70
CA ALA A 126 -9.07 2.83 17.62
C ALA A 126 -10.21 2.24 18.45
N THR A 127 -10.99 3.14 19.04
CA THR A 127 -12.34 2.86 19.53
C THR A 127 -13.26 3.90 18.93
N GLY A 128 -14.44 3.49 18.50
CA GLY A 128 -15.43 4.41 17.97
C GLY A 128 -16.85 3.84 18.05
N ASP A 129 -17.80 4.61 17.56
CA ASP A 129 -19.23 4.36 17.54
C ASP A 129 -19.67 3.34 16.47
N THR A 130 -18.94 2.23 16.32
CA THR A 130 -19.23 1.11 15.37
C THR A 130 -20.61 0.46 15.51
N HIS A 131 -21.34 0.76 16.59
CA HIS A 131 -22.74 0.37 16.78
C HIS A 131 -23.73 1.21 15.95
N ILE A 132 -23.31 2.38 15.47
CA ILE A 132 -24.03 3.20 14.49
C ILE A 132 -23.68 2.67 13.09
N ASP A 133 -22.42 2.83 12.70
CA ASP A 133 -21.78 2.20 11.54
C ASP A 133 -20.24 2.29 11.66
N ASP A 134 -19.52 1.73 10.67
CA ASP A 134 -18.05 1.75 10.63
C ASP A 134 -17.47 3.09 10.12
N HIS A 135 -18.31 4.06 9.72
CA HIS A 135 -17.91 5.22 8.92
C HIS A 135 -16.93 6.13 9.66
N HIS A 136 -17.33 6.63 10.84
CA HIS A 136 -16.49 7.55 11.61
C HIS A 136 -15.16 6.91 12.00
N SER A 137 -15.20 5.64 12.40
CA SER A 137 -13.99 4.88 12.76
C SER A 137 -13.05 4.76 11.56
N ASN A 138 -13.55 4.31 10.40
CA ASN A 138 -12.77 4.19 9.17
C ASN A 138 -12.16 5.52 8.72
N GLU A 139 -12.97 6.59 8.69
CA GLU A 139 -12.53 7.93 8.30
C GLU A 139 -11.42 8.44 9.25
N ASP A 140 -11.65 8.40 10.55
CA ASP A 140 -10.75 9.00 11.52
C ASP A 140 -9.42 8.25 11.64
N ILE A 141 -9.44 6.93 11.41
CA ILE A 141 -8.23 6.12 11.26
C ILE A 141 -7.45 6.58 10.03
N ALA A 142 -8.10 6.74 8.87
CA ALA A 142 -7.46 7.20 7.65
C ALA A 142 -6.87 8.62 7.79
N LEU A 143 -7.61 9.54 8.41
CA LEU A 143 -7.14 10.90 8.70
C LEU A 143 -5.89 10.88 9.59
N ALA A 144 -5.88 10.05 10.63
CA ALA A 144 -4.74 9.90 11.54
C ALA A 144 -3.52 9.26 10.84
N ILE A 145 -3.74 8.23 10.03
CA ILE A 145 -2.71 7.60 9.20
C ILE A 145 -2.08 8.62 8.25
N GLY A 146 -2.89 9.37 7.48
CA GLY A 146 -2.36 10.36 6.55
C GLY A 146 -1.58 11.47 7.26
N THR A 147 -2.01 11.88 8.46
CA THR A 147 -1.26 12.84 9.30
C THR A 147 0.06 12.25 9.81
N ALA A 148 0.08 10.99 10.23
CA ALA A 148 1.31 10.30 10.66
C ALA A 148 2.30 10.16 9.49
N LEU A 149 1.82 9.83 8.28
CA LEU A 149 2.63 9.81 7.07
C LEU A 149 3.24 11.19 6.78
N LEU A 150 2.44 12.26 6.89
CA LEU A 150 2.92 13.62 6.69
C LEU A 150 4.05 13.98 7.66
N GLN A 151 3.88 13.66 8.95
CA GLN A 151 4.90 13.88 9.98
C GLN A 151 6.18 13.09 9.68
N ALA A 152 6.05 11.79 9.38
CA ALA A 152 7.17 10.91 9.10
C ALA A 152 7.96 11.32 7.85
N LEU A 153 7.27 11.88 6.85
CA LEU A 153 7.89 12.38 5.62
C LEU A 153 8.72 13.65 5.81
N GLY A 154 8.47 14.44 6.86
CA GLY A 154 9.19 15.68 7.16
C GLY A 154 9.23 16.63 5.96
N ASP A 155 10.44 17.09 5.60
CA ASP A 155 10.67 18.03 4.49
C ASP A 155 10.72 17.36 3.10
N ARG A 156 10.51 16.04 3.03
CA ARG A 156 10.45 15.24 1.79
C ARG A 156 11.71 15.32 0.94
N LYS A 157 12.85 15.66 1.54
CA LYS A 157 14.13 15.68 0.83
C LYS A 157 14.66 14.27 0.60
N GLY A 158 15.36 14.10 -0.52
CA GLY A 158 16.06 12.86 -0.85
C GLY A 158 15.19 11.67 -1.23
N ILE A 159 13.86 11.73 -1.09
CA ILE A 159 12.97 10.63 -1.47
C ILE A 159 12.79 10.53 -3.00
N ASN A 160 12.34 9.36 -3.46
CA ASN A 160 11.91 9.14 -4.85
C ASN A 160 10.71 9.99 -5.26
N ARG A 161 9.84 10.35 -4.30
CA ARG A 161 8.61 11.16 -4.43
C ARG A 161 7.48 10.47 -5.18
N PHE A 162 7.77 9.79 -6.28
CA PHE A 162 6.81 9.08 -7.10
C PHE A 162 6.87 7.58 -6.83
N GLY A 163 5.71 6.94 -6.85
CA GLY A 163 5.56 5.51 -6.69
C GLY A 163 4.53 4.96 -7.67
N HIS A 164 4.77 3.76 -8.18
CA HIS A 164 3.87 3.03 -9.05
C HIS A 164 3.99 1.53 -8.79
N PHE A 165 2.86 0.87 -8.64
CA PHE A 165 2.82 -0.59 -8.58
C PHE A 165 1.49 -1.13 -9.06
N THR A 166 1.51 -2.31 -9.67
CA THR A 166 0.30 -3.09 -9.95
C THR A 166 0.39 -4.40 -9.19
N ALA A 167 -0.61 -4.69 -8.36
CA ALA A 167 -0.67 -5.94 -7.62
C ALA A 167 -1.86 -6.78 -8.11
N PRO A 168 -1.65 -8.07 -8.41
CA PRO A 168 -2.73 -9.02 -8.56
C PRO A 168 -3.12 -9.64 -7.21
N LEU A 169 -4.33 -10.16 -7.14
CA LEU A 169 -4.75 -11.19 -6.20
C LEU A 169 -5.78 -12.07 -6.91
N ASP A 170 -5.36 -13.29 -7.24
CA ASP A 170 -6.10 -14.22 -8.10
C ASP A 170 -6.58 -13.54 -9.39
N GLU A 171 -7.89 -13.39 -9.60
CA GLU A 171 -8.46 -12.76 -10.79
C GLU A 171 -8.49 -11.23 -10.74
N ALA A 172 -8.24 -10.63 -9.57
CA ALA A 172 -8.19 -9.19 -9.39
C ALA A 172 -6.80 -8.65 -9.74
N ALA A 173 -6.77 -7.46 -10.32
CA ALA A 173 -5.55 -6.70 -10.55
C ALA A 173 -5.83 -5.21 -10.39
N VAL A 174 -5.05 -4.52 -9.56
CA VAL A 174 -5.21 -3.10 -9.27
C VAL A 174 -3.87 -2.38 -9.44
N GLU A 175 -3.91 -1.27 -10.17
CA GLU A 175 -2.80 -0.34 -10.33
C GLU A 175 -2.95 0.83 -9.36
N VAL A 176 -1.84 1.19 -8.71
CA VAL A 176 -1.71 2.39 -7.88
C VAL A 176 -0.54 3.23 -8.35
N ILE A 177 -0.79 4.53 -8.53
CA ILE A 177 0.20 5.56 -8.86
C ILE A 177 0.07 6.69 -7.85
N LEU A 178 1.17 7.15 -7.28
CA LEU A 178 1.14 8.27 -6.34
C LEU A 178 2.31 9.23 -6.46
N ASP A 179 2.06 10.48 -6.07
CA ASP A 179 3.03 11.57 -5.93
C ASP A 179 2.90 12.13 -4.50
N LEU A 180 4.00 12.12 -3.74
CA LEU A 180 4.12 12.75 -2.42
C LEU A 180 4.24 14.28 -2.56
N SER A 181 3.20 14.86 -3.15
CA SER A 181 3.22 16.12 -3.87
C SER A 181 3.01 17.37 -3.03
N GLY A 182 2.39 17.20 -1.86
CA GLY A 182 1.90 18.27 -0.99
C GLY A 182 0.44 18.64 -1.31
N ARG A 183 -0.13 18.10 -2.38
CA ARG A 183 -1.45 18.43 -2.91
C ARG A 183 -2.39 17.24 -2.78
N PRO A 184 -3.42 17.32 -1.92
CA PRO A 184 -4.37 16.24 -1.74
C PRO A 184 -5.20 16.03 -3.00
N HIS A 185 -5.22 14.80 -3.52
CA HIS A 185 -6.07 14.41 -4.64
C HIS A 185 -6.24 12.89 -4.65
N LEU A 186 -7.46 12.42 -4.86
CA LEU A 186 -7.77 11.02 -5.13
C LEU A 186 -8.47 10.91 -6.48
N SER A 187 -8.04 9.94 -7.28
CA SER A 187 -8.80 9.39 -8.40
C SER A 187 -8.98 7.90 -8.13
N CYS A 188 -10.20 7.48 -7.78
CA CYS A 188 -10.53 6.11 -7.46
C CYS A 188 -11.40 5.50 -8.57
N GLY A 189 -10.90 4.48 -9.25
CA GLY A 189 -11.59 3.74 -10.30
C GLY A 189 -11.82 2.28 -9.91
N LEU A 190 -12.25 2.03 -8.67
CA LEU A 190 -12.63 0.70 -8.20
C LEU A 190 -14.12 0.43 -8.50
N SER A 191 -14.43 -0.78 -8.91
CA SER A 191 -15.79 -1.30 -9.07
C SER A 191 -15.92 -2.55 -8.20
N ILE A 192 -16.42 -2.36 -6.99
CA ILE A 192 -16.57 -3.40 -5.96
C ILE A 192 -18.03 -3.89 -6.01
N PRO A 193 -18.29 -5.16 -6.42
CA PRO A 193 -19.64 -5.59 -6.79
C PRO A 193 -20.54 -5.99 -5.61
N THR A 194 -20.03 -6.07 -4.39
CA THR A 194 -20.82 -6.38 -3.19
C THR A 194 -20.81 -5.22 -2.23
N GLU A 195 -21.92 -4.98 -1.52
CA GLU A 195 -22.02 -3.89 -0.53
C GLU A 195 -21.13 -4.13 0.69
N ARG A 196 -20.90 -5.40 1.05
CA ARG A 196 -20.15 -5.80 2.24
C ARG A 196 -19.06 -6.84 1.91
N VAL A 197 -17.97 -6.82 2.67
CA VAL A 197 -17.00 -7.91 2.81
C VAL A 197 -16.87 -8.26 4.29
N GLY A 198 -17.36 -9.44 4.67
CA GLY A 198 -17.64 -9.72 6.08
C GLY A 198 -18.69 -8.74 6.59
N THR A 199 -18.35 -7.97 7.63
CA THR A 199 -19.20 -6.89 8.14
C THR A 199 -18.83 -5.50 7.59
N TYR A 200 -17.71 -5.37 6.87
CA TYR A 200 -17.19 -4.07 6.44
C TYR A 200 -17.91 -3.55 5.20
N ASP A 201 -18.38 -2.31 5.26
CA ASP A 201 -19.04 -1.62 4.16
C ASP A 201 -18.04 -1.20 3.08
N THR A 202 -18.24 -1.67 1.86
CA THR A 202 -17.28 -1.48 0.76
C THR A 202 -17.19 -0.05 0.25
N GLN A 203 -18.19 0.79 0.53
CA GLN A 203 -18.12 2.23 0.23
C GLN A 203 -17.01 2.92 1.04
N LEU A 204 -16.66 2.36 2.20
CA LEU A 204 -15.65 2.91 3.09
C LEU A 204 -14.22 2.78 2.55
N VAL A 205 -14.00 1.93 1.54
CA VAL A 205 -12.68 1.77 0.90
C VAL A 205 -12.26 3.06 0.19
N GLU A 206 -13.14 3.64 -0.64
CA GLU A 206 -12.85 4.91 -1.31
C GLU A 206 -12.72 6.04 -0.28
N HIS A 207 -13.61 6.09 0.71
CA HIS A 207 -13.55 7.06 1.80
C HIS A 207 -12.25 6.97 2.60
N PHE A 208 -11.74 5.77 2.87
CA PHE A 208 -10.45 5.57 3.54
C PHE A 208 -9.32 6.26 2.77
N PHE A 209 -9.20 5.99 1.46
CA PHE A 209 -8.16 6.62 0.66
C PHE A 209 -8.39 8.12 0.51
N GLN A 210 -9.63 8.59 0.41
CA GLN A 210 -9.94 10.01 0.30
C GLN A 210 -9.50 10.77 1.55
N SER A 211 -9.81 10.25 2.72
CA SER A 211 -9.41 10.83 4.00
C SER A 211 -7.89 10.77 4.20
N LEU A 212 -7.25 9.66 3.80
CA LEU A 212 -5.80 9.52 3.85
C LEU A 212 -5.08 10.56 2.97
N VAL A 213 -5.53 10.80 1.73
CA VAL A 213 -4.89 11.78 0.83
C VAL A 213 -5.07 13.20 1.34
N ASN A 214 -6.23 13.50 1.94
CA ASN A 214 -6.56 14.80 2.51
C ASN A 214 -5.58 15.20 3.61
N THR A 215 -5.15 14.24 4.45
CA THR A 215 -4.24 14.49 5.56
C THR A 215 -2.76 14.26 5.27
N SER A 216 -2.42 13.37 4.34
CA SER A 216 -1.03 13.20 3.89
C SER A 216 -0.56 14.30 2.93
N GLY A 217 -1.51 14.94 2.22
CA GLY A 217 -1.19 15.85 1.13
C GLY A 217 -0.50 15.11 -0.02
N MET A 218 -1.01 13.93 -0.36
CA MET A 218 -0.54 13.16 -1.51
C MET A 218 -1.54 13.23 -2.67
N THR A 219 -1.03 13.04 -3.87
CA THR A 219 -1.84 12.76 -5.05
C THR A 219 -1.84 11.25 -5.27
N LEU A 220 -3.00 10.63 -5.38
CA LEU A 220 -3.18 9.18 -5.46
C LEU A 220 -4.17 8.81 -6.56
N HIS A 221 -3.78 7.87 -7.41
CA HIS A 221 -4.63 7.25 -8.41
C HIS A 221 -4.71 5.74 -8.14
N ILE A 222 -5.91 5.21 -8.13
CA ILE A 222 -6.22 3.79 -7.95
C ILE A 222 -7.08 3.35 -9.12
N ARG A 223 -6.64 2.33 -9.86
CA ARG A 223 -7.34 1.85 -11.07
C ARG A 223 -7.48 0.34 -11.03
N GLN A 224 -8.72 -0.15 -11.04
CA GLN A 224 -8.98 -1.57 -11.24
C GLN A 224 -8.75 -1.94 -12.71
N LEU A 225 -7.93 -2.97 -12.93
CA LEU A 225 -7.64 -3.52 -14.26
C LEU A 225 -8.51 -4.75 -14.56
N ALA A 226 -8.73 -5.57 -13.53
CA ALA A 226 -9.55 -6.77 -13.53
C ALA A 226 -10.00 -7.10 -12.10
N GLY A 227 -10.97 -7.99 -11.95
CA GLY A 227 -11.42 -8.52 -10.66
C GLY A 227 -12.93 -8.60 -10.54
N ASN A 228 -13.42 -9.62 -9.86
CA ASN A 228 -14.85 -9.80 -9.57
C ASN A 228 -15.12 -10.03 -8.09
N ASN A 229 -14.19 -10.64 -7.36
CA ASN A 229 -14.33 -10.85 -5.93
C ASN A 229 -13.95 -9.55 -5.20
N SER A 230 -14.90 -9.00 -4.43
CA SER A 230 -14.72 -7.75 -3.67
C SER A 230 -13.54 -7.79 -2.71
N HIS A 231 -13.33 -8.91 -2.00
CA HIS A 231 -12.16 -9.08 -1.13
C HIS A 231 -10.88 -8.97 -1.94
N HIS A 232 -10.79 -9.70 -3.07
CA HIS A 232 -9.59 -9.74 -3.90
C HIS A 232 -9.26 -8.34 -4.46
N ILE A 233 -10.26 -7.59 -4.91
CA ILE A 233 -10.10 -6.21 -5.42
C ILE A 233 -9.55 -5.29 -4.33
N ILE A 234 -10.13 -5.31 -3.13
CA ILE A 234 -9.73 -4.41 -2.04
C ILE A 234 -8.33 -4.79 -1.53
N GLU A 235 -8.06 -6.08 -1.32
CA GLU A 235 -6.75 -6.52 -0.84
C GLU A 235 -5.66 -6.25 -1.88
N ALA A 236 -5.91 -6.48 -3.18
CA ALA A 236 -4.98 -6.10 -4.24
C ALA A 236 -4.72 -4.58 -4.25
N THR A 237 -5.73 -3.75 -3.97
CA THR A 237 -5.58 -2.30 -3.82
C THR A 237 -4.61 -1.93 -2.71
N PHE A 238 -4.80 -2.48 -1.50
CA PHE A 238 -3.90 -2.20 -0.37
C PHE A 238 -2.47 -2.70 -0.62
N LYS A 239 -2.31 -3.86 -1.27
CA LYS A 239 -0.98 -4.38 -1.67
C LYS A 239 -0.29 -3.46 -2.67
N ALA A 240 -1.01 -3.01 -3.70
CA ALA A 240 -0.49 -2.09 -4.70
C ALA A 240 -0.13 -0.72 -4.08
N PHE A 241 -1.00 -0.19 -3.22
CA PHE A 241 -0.76 1.05 -2.48
C PHE A 241 0.48 0.95 -1.59
N ALA A 242 0.62 -0.13 -0.81
CA ALA A 242 1.76 -0.35 0.07
C ALA A 242 3.10 -0.33 -0.70
N ARG A 243 3.15 -1.02 -1.84
CA ARG A 243 4.35 -1.09 -2.69
C ARG A 243 4.66 0.24 -3.37
N ALA A 244 3.64 0.92 -3.91
CA ALA A 244 3.82 2.24 -4.50
C ALA A 244 4.28 3.28 -3.46
N LEU A 245 3.69 3.25 -2.26
CA LEU A 245 4.05 4.17 -1.18
C LEU A 245 5.48 3.91 -0.72
N ARG A 246 5.86 2.64 -0.53
CA ARG A 246 7.24 2.25 -0.21
C ARG A 246 8.21 2.86 -1.22
N GLN A 247 8.00 2.58 -2.51
CA GLN A 247 8.84 3.13 -3.57
C GLN A 247 8.96 4.66 -3.47
N ALA A 248 7.85 5.37 -3.29
CA ALA A 248 7.86 6.83 -3.24
C ALA A 248 8.59 7.40 -2.00
N THR A 249 8.52 6.68 -0.88
CA THR A 249 9.16 7.07 0.39
C THR A 249 10.63 6.69 0.48
N GLU A 250 11.12 5.73 -0.30
CA GLU A 250 12.52 5.32 -0.30
C GLU A 250 13.47 6.44 -0.74
N TYR A 251 14.71 6.40 -0.23
CA TYR A 251 15.74 7.38 -0.55
C TYR A 251 16.33 7.15 -1.95
N ASP A 252 16.40 8.22 -2.75
CA ASP A 252 17.07 8.27 -4.04
C ASP A 252 18.57 8.59 -3.83
N LEU A 253 19.41 7.56 -3.94
CA LEU A 253 20.87 7.67 -3.78
C LEU A 253 21.52 8.70 -4.73
N ARG A 254 20.91 8.95 -5.90
CA ARG A 254 21.46 9.89 -6.90
C ARG A 254 21.04 11.33 -6.63
N ARG A 255 19.95 11.54 -5.89
CA ARG A 255 19.43 12.88 -5.54
C ARG A 255 20.22 13.58 -4.43
N ARG A 256 20.98 12.81 -3.64
CA ARG A 256 21.89 13.32 -2.58
C ARG A 256 21.18 14.28 -1.62
N GLY A 257 19.98 13.93 -1.18
CA GLY A 257 19.24 14.70 -0.17
C GLY A 257 18.64 16.02 -0.67
N THR A 258 18.63 16.29 -1.98
CA THR A 258 17.95 17.48 -2.52
C THR A 258 16.43 17.27 -2.59
N ILE A 259 15.67 18.37 -2.60
CA ILE A 259 14.21 18.31 -2.75
C ILE A 259 13.83 17.83 -4.17
N PRO A 260 12.92 16.84 -4.31
CA PRO A 260 12.47 16.36 -5.63
C PRO A 260 11.43 17.29 -6.27
N SER A 261 11.73 18.59 -6.40
CA SER A 261 10.81 19.58 -6.95
C SER A 261 11.56 20.69 -7.68
N SER A 262 11.16 20.99 -8.93
CA SER A 262 11.68 22.14 -9.68
C SER A 262 11.30 23.48 -9.06
N LYS A 263 10.21 23.53 -8.29
CA LYS A 263 9.79 24.73 -7.52
C LYS A 263 10.63 24.95 -6.26
N GLY A 264 11.52 24.03 -5.91
CA GLY A 264 12.34 24.10 -4.68
C GLY A 264 11.59 23.78 -3.39
N VAL A 265 10.29 23.48 -3.44
CA VAL A 265 9.46 23.18 -2.26
C VAL A 265 8.43 22.09 -2.54
N LEU A 266 8.11 21.30 -1.51
CA LEU A 266 6.93 20.43 -1.40
C LEU A 266 6.32 20.67 -0.01
N SER A 267 5.08 21.16 0.04
CA SER A 267 4.41 21.51 1.29
C SER A 267 2.91 21.20 1.20
N ARG A 268 2.33 20.82 2.34
CA ARG A 268 0.87 20.71 2.56
C ARG A 268 0.43 21.93 3.39
N SER A 269 0.55 23.11 2.81
CA SER A 269 0.21 24.41 3.41
C SER A 269 -0.83 25.11 2.56
#